data_AF-A0A017T0R7-F1
#
_entry.id   AF-A0A017T0R7-F1
#
_cell.length_a   1.000
_cell.length_b   1.000
_cell.length_c   1.000
_cell.angle_alpha   90.00
_cell.angle_beta   90.00
_cell.angle_gamma   90.00
#
_symmetry.space_group_name_H-M   'P 1'
#
loop_
_entity.id
_entity.type
_entity.pdbx_description
1 polymer ?
#
loop_
_entity_poly.entity_id
_entity_poly.type
_entity_poly.pdbx_seq_one_letter_code
_entity_poly.pdbx_strand_id
1 'polypeptide(L)'
;MLRIFPNLQIIATTHSPFIVGAVPGAKVFVCRYDRERKTCVVADETAEYANKPVEEILLSPAFDGTQPFGEEISQLIEQRKAAIDAGDTSARARIEAELLEKNPEYFSYLNIEARLRALRGEVS
;
A
#
# COMPACT_ATOMS: atom_id res chain seq x y z
N MET A 1 18.24 6.24 -26.33
CA MET A 1 16.85 6.56 -26.70
C MET A 1 16.59 8.07 -26.75
N LEU A 2 16.87 8.84 -25.69
CA LEU A 2 16.67 10.31 -25.66
C LEU A 2 17.52 11.14 -26.65
N ARG A 3 18.65 10.61 -27.17
CA ARG A 3 19.44 11.28 -28.24
C ARG A 3 18.77 11.27 -29.61
N ILE A 4 17.81 10.37 -29.84
CA ILE A 4 17.17 10.17 -31.15
C ILE A 4 15.89 11.02 -31.26
N PHE A 5 15.21 11.24 -30.14
CA PHE A 5 13.99 12.05 -30.08
C PHE A 5 14.09 13.04 -28.90
N PRO A 6 14.75 14.19 -29.09
CA PRO A 6 15.00 15.14 -28.01
C PRO A 6 13.74 15.77 -27.41
N ASN A 7 12.61 15.70 -28.12
CA ASN A 7 11.32 16.26 -27.70
C ASN A 7 10.23 15.20 -27.48
N LEU A 8 10.62 13.93 -27.24
CA LEU A 8 9.65 12.87 -27.00
C LEU A 8 9.01 13.02 -25.62
N GLN A 9 7.71 13.28 -25.59
CA GLN A 9 6.89 13.25 -24.38
C GLN A 9 6.00 12.00 -24.40
N ILE A 10 6.03 11.22 -23.32
CA ILE A 10 5.16 10.04 -23.16
C ILE A 10 4.10 10.40 -22.12
N ILE A 11 2.83 10.23 -22.49
CA ILE A 11 1.68 10.37 -21.59
C ILE A 11 1.04 8.99 -21.49
N ALA A 12 0.99 8.46 -20.28
CA ALA A 12 0.35 7.18 -19.99
C ALA A 12 -0.77 7.41 -18.98
N THR A 13 -1.97 6.94 -19.29
CA THR A 13 -3.10 6.90 -18.37
C THR A 13 -3.19 5.51 -17.78
N THR A 14 -3.23 5.41 -16.46
CA THR A 14 -3.23 4.12 -15.77
C THR A 14 -4.05 4.19 -14.49
N HIS A 15 -4.67 3.06 -14.14
CA HIS A 15 -5.22 2.81 -12.81
C HIS A 15 -4.23 1.99 -11.96
N SER A 16 -3.00 1.77 -12.45
CA SER A 16 -1.98 1.02 -11.73
C SER A 16 -1.05 1.99 -10.97
N PRO A 17 -1.00 1.92 -9.63
CA PRO A 17 -0.13 2.77 -8.81
C PRO A 17 1.37 2.50 -9.06
N PHE A 18 1.70 1.31 -9.56
CA PHE A 18 3.08 0.87 -9.79
C PHE A 18 3.83 1.71 -10.83
N ILE A 19 3.12 2.27 -11.81
CA ILE A 19 3.74 3.12 -12.84
C ILE A 19 4.05 4.51 -12.29
N VAL A 20 3.26 4.98 -11.32
CA VAL A 20 3.31 6.35 -10.80
C VAL A 20 4.64 6.64 -10.10
N GLY A 21 5.18 5.65 -9.35
CA GLY A 21 6.46 5.78 -8.64
C GLY A 21 7.69 5.27 -9.41
N ALA A 22 7.52 4.62 -10.57
CA ALA A 22 8.62 3.90 -11.23
C ALA A 22 9.54 4.77 -12.10
N VAL A 23 9.11 5.98 -12.48
CA VAL A 23 9.85 6.83 -13.42
C VAL A 23 10.34 8.10 -12.69
N PRO A 24 11.65 8.22 -12.43
CA PRO A 24 12.22 9.41 -11.80
C PRO A 24 11.89 10.69 -12.58
N GLY A 25 11.38 11.71 -11.89
CA GLY A 25 11.01 13.00 -12.49
C GLY A 25 9.74 12.98 -13.34
N ALA A 26 8.96 11.88 -13.31
CA ALA A 26 7.64 11.88 -13.93
C ALA A 26 6.70 12.86 -13.23
N LYS A 27 5.88 13.54 -14.03
CA LYS A 27 4.77 14.35 -13.51
C LYS A 27 3.53 13.48 -13.38
N VAL A 28 2.84 13.62 -12.26
CA VAL A 28 1.64 12.86 -11.95
C VAL A 28 0.45 13.81 -11.93
N PHE A 29 -0.52 13.54 -12.80
CA PHE A 29 -1.77 14.29 -12.86
C PHE A 29 -2.93 13.38 -12.50
N VAL A 30 -3.74 13.80 -11.54
CA VAL A 30 -4.94 13.05 -11.12
C VAL A 30 -6.17 13.77 -11.63
N CYS A 31 -7.01 13.03 -12.35
CA CYS A 31 -8.33 13.49 -12.78
C CYS A 31 -9.36 13.02 -11.74
N ARG A 32 -10.03 13.96 -11.07
CA ARG A 32 -11.11 13.65 -10.12
C ARG A 32 -12.42 14.24 -10.61
N TYR A 33 -13.52 13.52 -10.40
CA TYR A 33 -14.85 14.05 -10.66
C TYR A 33 -15.29 14.91 -9.46
N ASP A 34 -15.41 16.21 -9.67
CA ASP A 34 -15.99 17.15 -8.71
C ASP A 34 -17.52 17.03 -8.76
N ARG A 35 -18.09 16.44 -7.70
CA ARG A 35 -19.54 16.20 -7.60
C ARG A 35 -20.35 17.49 -7.45
N GLU A 36 -19.79 18.53 -6.83
CA GLU A 36 -20.49 19.81 -6.63
C GLU A 36 -20.57 20.58 -7.94
N ARG A 37 -19.44 20.68 -8.65
CA ARG A 37 -19.35 21.39 -9.94
C ARG A 37 -19.82 20.55 -11.11
N LYS A 38 -20.04 19.24 -10.92
CA LYS A 38 -20.39 18.24 -11.93
C LYS A 38 -19.38 18.21 -13.10
N THR A 39 -18.11 18.41 -12.80
CA THR A 39 -17.03 18.51 -13.80
C THR A 39 -15.82 17.69 -13.37
N CYS A 40 -15.03 17.22 -14.33
CA CYS A 40 -13.72 16.64 -14.03
C CYS A 40 -12.69 17.75 -13.82
N VAL A 41 -11.90 17.64 -12.75
CA VAL A 41 -10.79 18.53 -12.44
C VAL A 41 -9.50 17.72 -12.50
N VAL A 42 -8.52 18.23 -13.24
CA VAL A 42 -7.17 17.66 -13.31
C VAL A 42 -6.25 18.48 -12.41
N ALA A 43 -5.60 17.83 -11.45
CA ALA A 43 -4.64 18.45 -10.55
C ALA A 43 -3.24 17.86 -10.76
N ASP A 44 -2.22 18.69 -10.66
CA ASP A 44 -0.82 18.24 -10.56
C ASP A 44 -0.59 17.76 -9.13
N GLU A 45 -0.39 16.46 -8.96
CA GLU A 45 -0.17 15.79 -7.69
C GLU A 45 1.24 15.21 -7.63
N THR A 46 2.16 15.71 -8.47
CA THR A 46 3.51 15.16 -8.58
C THR A 46 4.22 15.12 -7.23
N ALA A 47 4.14 16.20 -6.44
CA ALA A 47 4.79 16.26 -5.13
C ALA A 47 4.24 15.22 -4.14
N GLU A 48 2.95 14.91 -4.25
CA GLU A 48 2.29 13.93 -3.39
C GLU A 48 2.78 12.51 -3.72
N TYR A 49 3.06 12.19 -4.99
CA TYR A 49 3.36 10.82 -5.40
C TYR A 49 4.83 10.53 -5.70
N ALA A 50 5.66 11.53 -6.00
CA ALA A 50 6.97 11.36 -6.63
C ALA A 50 8.02 10.56 -5.83
N ASN A 51 7.79 10.25 -4.55
CA ASN A 51 8.71 9.44 -3.74
C ASN A 51 7.97 8.53 -2.74
N LYS A 52 6.67 8.28 -2.97
CA LYS A 52 5.89 7.46 -2.05
C LYS A 52 6.01 5.97 -2.39
N PRO A 53 6.09 5.08 -1.38
CA PRO A 53 5.96 3.66 -1.62
C PRO A 53 4.56 3.34 -2.16
N VAL A 54 4.45 2.28 -2.96
CA VAL A 54 3.21 1.91 -3.67
C VAL A 54 2.04 1.74 -2.71
N GLU A 55 2.28 1.23 -1.51
CA GLU A 55 1.28 1.03 -0.47
C GLU A 55 0.66 2.38 -0.03
N GLU A 56 1.48 3.42 0.11
CA GLU A 56 1.00 4.77 0.46
C GLU A 56 0.25 5.42 -0.71
N ILE A 57 0.70 5.17 -1.94
CA ILE A 57 -0.01 5.59 -3.16
C ILE A 57 -1.40 4.94 -3.23
N LEU A 58 -1.50 3.65 -2.93
CA LEU A 58 -2.75 2.88 -2.91
C LEU A 58 -3.74 3.36 -1.85
N LEU A 59 -3.24 3.76 -0.68
CA LEU A 59 -4.06 4.33 0.38
C LEU A 59 -4.50 5.77 0.09
N SER A 60 -3.97 6.41 -0.95
CA SER A 60 -4.31 7.80 -1.27
C SER A 60 -5.72 7.93 -1.87
N PRO A 61 -6.33 9.14 -1.81
CA PRO A 61 -7.63 9.42 -2.42
C PRO A 61 -7.70 9.20 -3.94
N ALA A 62 -6.57 9.10 -4.64
CA ALA A 62 -6.59 8.79 -6.08
C ALA A 62 -6.94 7.33 -6.39
N PHE A 63 -6.87 6.45 -5.38
CA PHE A 63 -7.18 5.03 -5.50
C PHE A 63 -8.27 4.61 -4.51
N ASP A 64 -9.12 5.55 -4.07
CA ASP A 64 -10.23 5.30 -3.14
C ASP A 64 -9.81 4.59 -1.83
N GLY A 65 -8.55 4.75 -1.39
CA GLY A 65 -8.04 4.06 -0.21
C GLY A 65 -7.96 2.54 -0.36
N THR A 66 -7.81 2.05 -1.60
CA THR A 66 -7.69 0.62 -1.91
C THR A 66 -6.59 0.00 -1.06
N GLN A 67 -6.96 -1.02 -0.28
CA GLN A 67 -5.98 -1.79 0.49
C GLN A 67 -5.00 -2.47 -0.47
N PRO A 68 -3.69 -2.52 -0.16
CA PRO A 68 -2.68 -3.14 -1.02
C PRO A 68 -2.77 -4.68 -1.08
N PHE A 69 -3.89 -5.23 -0.62
CA PHE A 69 -4.11 -6.65 -0.40
C PHE A 69 -5.33 -7.14 -1.16
N GLY A 70 -5.30 -8.40 -1.59
CA GLY A 70 -6.49 -9.08 -2.06
C GLY A 70 -7.55 -9.19 -0.95
N GLU A 71 -8.76 -9.56 -1.35
CA GLU A 71 -9.92 -9.69 -0.45
C GLU A 71 -9.63 -10.60 0.75
N GLU A 72 -8.96 -11.74 0.53
CA GLU A 72 -8.65 -12.71 1.57
C GLU A 72 -7.77 -12.13 2.69
N ILE A 73 -6.66 -11.48 2.34
CA ILE A 73 -5.76 -10.85 3.33
C ILE A 73 -6.45 -9.67 4.00
N SER A 74 -7.26 -8.91 3.25
CA SER A 74 -8.04 -7.79 3.81
C SER A 74 -9.03 -8.27 4.87
N GLN A 75 -9.73 -9.38 4.61
CA GLN A 75 -10.62 -10.01 5.60
C GLN A 75 -9.86 -10.50 6.84
N LEU A 76 -8.68 -11.10 6.66
CA LEU A 76 -7.85 -11.53 7.79
C LEU A 76 -7.37 -10.34 8.65
N ILE A 77 -7.02 -9.21 8.03
CA ILE A 77 -6.66 -7.98 8.75
C ILE A 77 -7.83 -7.47 9.59
N GLU A 78 -9.04 -7.43 9.04
CA GLU A 78 -10.25 -7.02 9.77
C GLU A 78 -10.62 -8.00 10.90
N GLN A 79 -10.54 -9.31 10.64
CA GLN A 79 -10.78 -10.33 11.67
C GLN A 79 -9.76 -10.23 12.80
N ARG A 80 -8.49 -9.95 12.48
CA ARG A 80 -7.45 -9.72 13.49
C ARG A 80 -7.80 -8.53 14.38
N LYS A 81 -8.28 -7.43 13.79
CA LYS A 81 -8.71 -6.25 14.53
C LYS A 81 -9.87 -6.58 15.46
N ALA A 82 -10.89 -7.28 14.97
CA ALA A 82 -12.01 -7.72 15.79
C ALA A 82 -11.58 -8.64 16.95
N ALA A 83 -10.62 -9.55 16.73
CA ALA A 83 -10.08 -10.43 17.77
C ALA A 83 -9.32 -9.65 18.85
N ILE A 84 -8.59 -8.59 18.48
CA ILE A 84 -7.93 -7.68 19.43
C ILE A 84 -8.97 -6.95 20.28
N ASP A 85 -10.00 -6.38 19.64
CA ASP A 85 -11.06 -5.63 20.31
C ASP A 85 -11.88 -6.54 21.27
N ALA A 86 -12.05 -7.81 20.92
CA ALA A 86 -12.70 -8.82 21.75
C ALA A 86 -11.79 -9.44 22.83
N GLY A 87 -10.49 -9.16 22.83
CA GLY A 87 -9.51 -9.78 23.72
C GLY A 87 -9.27 -11.27 23.46
N ASP A 88 -9.64 -11.78 22.28
CA ASP A 88 -9.46 -13.18 21.90
C ASP A 88 -8.02 -13.43 21.39
N THR A 89 -7.15 -13.78 22.33
CA THR A 89 -5.74 -14.06 22.06
C THR A 89 -5.53 -15.30 21.19
N SER A 90 -6.43 -16.28 21.24
CA SER A 90 -6.31 -17.52 20.45
C SER A 90 -6.65 -17.27 18.99
N ALA A 91 -7.77 -16.60 18.73
CA ALA A 91 -8.15 -16.20 17.38
C ALA A 91 -7.11 -15.25 16.77
N ARG A 92 -6.61 -14.28 17.54
CA ARG A 92 -5.54 -13.38 17.11
C ARG A 92 -4.29 -14.16 16.68
N ALA A 93 -3.79 -15.08 17.50
CA ALA A 93 -2.57 -15.83 17.20
C ALA A 93 -2.72 -16.69 15.94
N ARG A 94 -3.89 -17.34 15.76
CA ARG A 94 -4.21 -18.11 14.55
C ARG A 94 -4.19 -17.24 13.30
N ILE A 95 -4.86 -16.09 13.34
CA ILE A 95 -4.94 -15.16 12.21
C ILE A 95 -3.55 -14.57 11.89
N GLU A 96 -2.76 -14.21 12.91
CA GLU A 96 -1.40 -13.71 12.72
C GLU A 96 -0.48 -14.76 12.06
N ALA A 97 -0.64 -16.05 12.38
CA ALA A 97 0.07 -17.14 11.72
C ALA A 97 -0.36 -17.29 10.24
N GLU A 98 -1.66 -17.24 9.96
CA GLU A 98 -2.20 -17.28 8.58
C GLU A 98 -1.71 -16.09 7.73
N LEU A 99 -1.67 -14.88 8.31
CA LEU A 99 -1.12 -13.70 7.64
C LEU A 99 0.38 -13.86 7.33
N LEU A 100 1.17 -14.37 8.27
CA LEU A 100 2.59 -14.67 8.09
C LEU A 100 2.83 -15.73 7.01
N GLU A 101 2.01 -16.77 6.93
CA GLU A 101 2.13 -17.80 5.89
C GLU A 101 1.86 -17.22 4.49
N LYS A 102 0.87 -16.32 4.38
CA LYS A 102 0.47 -15.72 3.10
C LYS A 102 1.43 -14.66 2.59
N ASN A 103 2.00 -13.83 3.47
CA ASN A 103 2.98 -12.82 3.07
C ASN A 103 4.06 -12.63 4.15
N PRO A 104 5.05 -13.53 4.21
CA PRO A 104 6.05 -13.55 5.27
C PRO A 104 6.87 -12.27 5.38
N GLU A 105 7.22 -11.67 4.24
CA GLU A 105 8.03 -10.45 4.18
C GLU A 105 7.26 -9.26 4.78
N TYR A 106 6.02 -9.04 4.33
CA TYR A 106 5.19 -7.93 4.82
C TYR A 106 4.83 -8.08 6.30
N PHE A 107 4.41 -9.28 6.74
CA PHE A 107 3.95 -9.52 8.10
C PHE A 107 5.05 -9.92 9.08
N SER A 108 6.32 -9.89 8.66
CA SER A 108 7.48 -10.23 9.50
C SER A 108 7.52 -9.46 10.83
N TYR A 109 6.93 -8.26 10.87
CA TYR A 109 6.84 -7.44 12.08
C TYR A 109 6.07 -8.12 13.22
N LEU A 110 5.13 -9.02 12.92
CA LEU A 110 4.36 -9.77 13.92
C LEU A 110 5.26 -10.64 14.80
N ASN A 111 6.42 -11.05 14.29
CA ASN A 111 7.39 -11.88 15.01
C ASN A 111 8.52 -11.08 15.67
N ILE A 112 8.51 -9.74 15.63
CA ILE A 112 9.61 -8.92 16.17
C ILE A 112 9.82 -9.18 17.66
N GLU A 113 8.75 -9.28 18.46
CA GLU A 113 8.88 -9.54 19.89
C GLU A 113 9.52 -10.90 20.19
N ALA A 114 9.15 -11.94 19.45
CA ALA A 114 9.76 -13.26 19.57
C ALA A 114 11.24 -13.24 19.17
N ARG A 115 11.59 -12.54 18.08
CA ARG A 115 12.98 -12.37 17.64
C ARG A 115 13.80 -11.57 18.65
N LEU A 116 13.23 -10.53 19.26
CA LEU A 116 13.89 -9.73 20.30
C LEU A 116 14.14 -10.55 21.56
N ARG A 117 13.18 -11.39 21.99
CA ARG A 117 13.38 -12.32 23.11
C ARG A 117 14.46 -13.36 22.84
N ALA A 118 14.49 -13.92 21.63
CA ALA A 118 15.54 -14.86 21.22
C ALA A 118 16.94 -14.24 21.25
N LEU A 119 17.07 -12.99 20.78
CA LEU A 119 18.34 -12.24 20.83
C LEU A 119 18.78 -11.87 22.25
N ARG A 120 17.83 -11.68 23.17
CA ARG A 120 18.10 -11.42 24.59
C ARG A 120 18.41 -12.70 25.39
N GLY A 121 18.31 -13.87 24.78
CA GLY A 121 18.55 -15.16 25.45
C GLY A 121 17.45 -15.57 26.44
N GLU A 122 16.26 -14.96 26.35
CA GLU A 122 15.11 -15.22 27.24
C GLU A 122 14.24 -16.38 26.75
N VAL A 123 14.86 -17.45 26.23
CA VAL A 123 14.15 -18.67 25.85
C VAL A 123 14.18 -19.63 27.03
N SER A 124 13.08 -19.74 27.76
CA SER A 124 12.78 -20.90 28.63
C SER A 124 12.01 -21.94 27.86
#